data_AF-A0A645FGM9-F1
#
_entry.id   AF-A0A645FGM9-F1
#
_cell.length_a   1.000
_cell.length_b   1.000
_cell.length_c   1.000
_cell.angle_alpha   90.00
_cell.angle_beta   90.00
_cell.angle_gamma   90.00
#
_symmetry.space_group_name_H-M   'P 1'
#
loop_
_entity.id
_entity.type
_entity.pdbx_description
1 polymer ?
#
loop_
_entity_poly.entity_id
_entity_poly.type
_entity_poly.pdbx_seq_one_letter_code
_entity_poly.pdbx_strand_id
1 'polypeptide(L)'
;MDDAGGSGDGPTGFISLSPSAIDISDYQWSAVFGREDGKDDNTVAIKGENGTYDISWIINADNGIPTLKITLDGHILIKETLTSYLEETVKKNLGSKDGRGALEDMSLEIKTNKIDLLLVFQYIEGYPGPDNNSIYYNLDLNAVYLNEK
;
A
#
# COMPACT_ATOMS: atom_id res chain seq x y z
N MET A 1 -8.91 -18.29 43.15
CA MET A 1 -7.74 -17.61 42.54
C MET A 1 -7.56 -18.33 41.23
N ASP A 2 -8.30 -17.86 40.22
CA ASP A 2 -8.27 -18.47 38.90
C ASP A 2 -7.39 -17.56 38.03
N ASP A 3 -6.36 -18.19 37.49
CA ASP A 3 -5.23 -17.59 36.81
C ASP A 3 -5.71 -16.82 35.57
N ALA A 4 -5.40 -15.52 35.53
CA ALA A 4 -5.59 -14.66 34.38
C ALA A 4 -4.51 -15.00 33.34
N GLY A 5 -4.78 -16.01 32.51
CA GLY A 5 -4.00 -16.32 31.32
C GLY A 5 -4.24 -15.26 30.24
N GLY A 6 -3.61 -14.09 30.38
CA GLY A 6 -3.60 -13.04 29.37
C GLY A 6 -3.02 -13.55 28.06
N SER A 7 -3.90 -13.89 27.12
CA SER A 7 -3.55 -14.16 25.72
C SER A 7 -3.72 -12.85 24.95
N GLY A 8 -2.85 -11.89 25.23
CA GLY A 8 -2.79 -10.63 24.52
C GLY A 8 -2.02 -10.79 23.22
N ASP A 9 -2.76 -10.76 22.10
CA ASP A 9 -2.44 -10.04 20.87
C ASP A 9 -1.05 -10.27 20.24
N GLY A 10 -0.96 -11.33 19.42
CA GLY A 10 -0.02 -11.37 18.30
C GLY A 10 -0.47 -10.46 17.14
N PRO A 11 0.37 -10.25 16.10
CA PRO A 11 -0.05 -9.51 14.90
C PRO A 11 -1.37 -10.06 14.38
N THR A 12 -2.29 -9.18 13.98
CA THR A 12 -3.55 -9.63 13.36
C THR A 12 -3.22 -10.41 12.09
N GLY A 13 -2.20 -10.00 11.32
CA GLY A 13 -1.60 -10.85 10.28
C GLY A 13 -0.40 -10.21 9.61
N PHE A 14 0.51 -11.05 9.10
CA PHE A 14 1.65 -10.64 8.26
C PHE A 14 1.55 -11.35 6.90
N ILE A 15 1.78 -10.61 5.82
CA ILE A 15 1.88 -11.15 4.48
C ILE A 15 2.97 -10.46 3.67
N SER A 16 3.71 -11.25 2.91
CA SER A 16 4.78 -10.81 2.02
C SER A 16 4.55 -11.33 0.61
N LEU A 17 4.95 -10.57 -0.41
CA LEU A 17 4.83 -10.99 -1.79
C LEU A 17 5.71 -12.23 -2.04
N SER A 18 5.09 -13.29 -2.56
CA SER A 18 5.83 -14.48 -3.02
C SER A 18 6.76 -14.11 -4.17
N PRO A 19 7.98 -14.67 -4.23
CA PRO A 19 8.87 -14.45 -5.36
C PRO A 19 8.22 -14.90 -6.68
N SER A 20 7.90 -13.95 -7.54
CA SER A 20 7.34 -14.19 -8.87
C SER A 20 7.74 -13.08 -9.84
N ALA A 21 7.64 -13.37 -11.14
CA ALA A 21 7.69 -12.30 -12.14
C ALA A 21 6.39 -11.51 -12.09
N ILE A 22 6.50 -10.18 -12.11
CA ILE A 22 5.38 -9.26 -12.22
C ILE A 22 5.31 -8.83 -13.67
N ASP A 23 4.20 -9.11 -14.34
CA ASP A 23 3.98 -8.62 -15.69
C ASP A 23 3.63 -7.13 -15.65
N ILE A 24 4.50 -6.32 -16.23
CA ILE A 24 4.37 -4.86 -16.27
C ILE A 24 4.40 -4.34 -17.71
N SER A 25 4.19 -5.20 -18.72
CA SER A 25 4.28 -4.81 -20.14
C SER A 25 3.31 -3.69 -20.52
N ASP A 26 2.20 -3.60 -19.79
CA ASP A 26 1.15 -2.62 -20.02
C ASP A 26 1.42 -1.27 -19.32
N TYR A 27 2.52 -1.16 -18.57
CA TYR A 27 2.89 0.05 -17.82
C TYR A 27 4.15 0.69 -18.38
N GLN A 28 4.12 2.01 -18.53
CA GLN A 28 5.17 2.80 -19.16
C GLN A 28 6.22 3.28 -18.16
N TRP A 29 5.82 3.53 -16.92
CA TRP A 29 6.70 4.06 -15.88
C TRP A 29 6.54 3.31 -14.55
N SER A 30 7.61 3.36 -13.75
CA SER A 30 7.62 2.90 -12.35
C SER A 30 8.06 4.04 -11.43
N ALA A 31 7.25 4.37 -10.44
CA ALA A 31 7.62 5.23 -9.32
C ALA A 31 8.03 4.38 -8.12
N VAL A 32 9.25 4.59 -7.64
CA VAL A 32 9.79 3.96 -6.43
C VAL A 32 10.04 5.07 -5.42
N PHE A 33 9.56 4.84 -4.20
CA PHE A 33 9.58 5.82 -3.12
C PHE A 33 10.72 5.51 -2.16
N GLY A 34 11.45 6.54 -1.73
CA GLY A 34 12.50 6.37 -0.73
C GLY A 34 11.90 6.06 0.65
N ARG A 35 12.59 5.35 1.53
CA ARG A 35 12.20 5.33 2.96
C ARG A 35 12.67 6.64 3.59
N GLU A 36 11.89 7.72 3.50
CA GLU A 36 12.24 8.98 4.16
C GLU A 36 11.75 9.02 5.62
N ASP A 37 12.72 9.34 6.46
CA ASP A 37 12.77 9.40 7.91
C ASP A 37 12.11 10.67 8.48
N GLY A 38 10.86 10.91 8.07
CA GLY A 38 9.95 11.77 8.80
C GLY A 38 9.82 13.22 8.32
N LYS A 39 9.89 13.48 7.01
CA LYS A 39 9.44 14.76 6.45
C LYS A 39 8.52 14.56 5.23
N ASP A 40 7.27 14.93 5.46
CA ASP A 40 6.20 15.31 4.55
C ASP A 40 6.46 15.17 3.02
N ASP A 41 5.61 14.33 2.41
CA ASP A 41 5.36 14.14 0.97
C ASP A 41 6.45 13.45 0.14
N ASN A 42 6.55 12.12 0.31
CA ASN A 42 7.31 11.25 -0.57
C ASN A 42 6.67 11.24 -1.98
N THR A 43 7.16 12.11 -2.85
CA THR A 43 6.55 12.41 -4.15
C THR A 43 7.53 12.15 -5.28
N VAL A 44 7.06 11.44 -6.31
CA VAL A 44 7.80 11.19 -7.55
C VAL A 44 7.08 11.90 -8.69
N ALA A 45 7.83 12.72 -9.45
CA ALA A 45 7.33 13.38 -10.65
C ALA A 45 7.68 12.58 -11.90
N ILE A 46 6.68 12.30 -12.74
CA ILE A 46 6.81 11.62 -14.03
C ILE A 46 6.32 12.56 -15.13
N LYS A 47 7.16 12.78 -16.14
CA LYS A 47 6.76 13.56 -17.32
C LYS A 47 6.20 12.62 -18.38
N GLY A 48 4.87 12.65 -18.55
CA GLY A 48 4.14 11.93 -19.59
C GLY A 48 3.88 12.81 -20.81
N GLU A 49 3.06 12.31 -21.73
CA GLU A 49 2.63 13.04 -22.94
C GLU A 49 1.55 14.09 -22.62
N ASN A 50 0.66 13.81 -21.66
CA ASN A 50 -0.42 14.71 -21.27
C ASN A 50 -0.02 15.75 -20.21
N GLY A 51 1.20 15.69 -19.67
CA GLY A 51 1.70 16.62 -18.67
C GLY A 51 2.63 15.97 -17.64
N THR A 52 2.77 16.63 -16.49
CA THR A 52 3.57 16.09 -15.37
C THR A 52 2.65 15.47 -14.32
N TYR A 53 2.87 14.19 -14.05
CA TYR A 53 2.23 13.44 -12.99
C TYR A 53 3.07 13.53 -11.72
N ASP A 54 2.54 14.12 -10.67
CA ASP A 54 3.12 14.03 -9.33
C ASP A 54 2.39 12.94 -8.55
N ILE A 55 3.11 11.87 -8.20
CA ILE A 55 2.60 10.73 -7.44
C ILE A 55 3.13 10.86 -6.02
N SER A 56 2.27 11.13 -5.06
CA SER A 56 2.61 11.24 -3.64
C SER A 56 2.14 10.01 -2.88
N TRP A 57 3.05 9.41 -2.11
CA TRP A 57 2.78 8.33 -1.19
C TRP A 57 2.94 8.82 0.25
N ILE A 58 1.83 8.97 0.96
CA ILE A 58 1.79 9.66 2.25
C ILE A 58 1.36 8.67 3.33
N ILE A 59 2.27 8.26 4.20
CA ILE A 59 1.96 7.38 5.34
C ILE A 59 1.41 8.22 6.49
N ASN A 60 0.23 7.88 7.00
CA ASN A 60 -0.25 8.44 8.26
C ASN A 60 0.59 7.87 9.42
N ALA A 61 1.33 8.71 10.13
CA ALA A 61 2.20 8.28 11.23
C ALA A 61 1.44 7.68 12.42
N ASP A 62 0.16 7.99 12.59
CA ASP A 62 -0.62 7.53 13.73
C ASP A 62 -1.08 6.07 13.58
N ASN A 63 -1.29 5.59 12.35
CA ASN A 63 -1.85 4.26 12.11
C ASN A 63 -1.24 3.49 10.92
N GLY A 64 -0.28 4.09 10.22
CA GLY A 64 0.40 3.49 9.08
C GLY A 64 -0.44 3.37 7.80
N ILE A 65 -1.67 3.90 7.77
CA ILE A 65 -2.54 3.85 6.58
C ILE A 65 -2.02 4.87 5.55
N PRO A 66 -1.71 4.44 4.31
CA PRO A 66 -1.26 5.33 3.27
C PRO A 66 -2.42 6.05 2.58
N THR A 67 -2.14 7.27 2.14
CA THR A 67 -2.92 7.98 1.13
C THR A 67 -2.11 8.03 -0.16
N LEU A 68 -2.71 7.54 -1.25
CA LEU A 68 -2.21 7.78 -2.59
C LEU A 68 -2.83 9.07 -3.13
N LYS A 69 -1.99 10.01 -3.55
CA LYS A 69 -2.43 11.23 -4.23
C LYS A 69 -1.69 11.36 -5.56
N ILE A 70 -2.43 11.60 -6.63
CA ILE A 70 -1.87 11.84 -7.96
C ILE A 70 -2.44 13.13 -8.51
N THR A 71 -1.57 14.02 -8.97
CA THR A 71 -1.94 15.23 -9.69
C THR A 71 -1.35 15.23 -11.10
N LEU A 72 -2.08 15.79 -12.06
CA LEU A 72 -1.60 16.10 -13.40
C LEU A 72 -1.54 17.62 -13.56
N ASP A 73 -0.36 18.17 -13.74
CA ASP A 73 -0.10 19.61 -13.79
C ASP A 73 -0.79 20.37 -12.62
N GLY A 74 -0.71 19.79 -11.42
CA GLY A 74 -1.32 20.32 -10.20
C GLY A 74 -2.81 20.02 -10.01
N HIS A 75 -3.50 19.44 -10.99
CA HIS A 75 -4.90 19.03 -10.86
C HIS A 75 -5.03 17.62 -10.29
N ILE A 76 -5.77 17.45 -9.19
CA ILE A 76 -5.96 16.14 -8.55
C ILE A 76 -6.71 15.20 -9.50
N LEU A 77 -6.07 14.07 -9.79
CA LEU A 77 -6.67 12.94 -10.51
C LEU A 77 -7.19 11.89 -9.53
N ILE A 78 -6.39 11.55 -8.53
CA ILE A 78 -6.68 10.54 -7.51
C ILE A 78 -6.26 11.09 -6.16
N LYS A 79 -7.09 10.86 -5.14
CA LYS A 79 -6.76 11.09 -3.73
C LYS A 79 -7.56 10.12 -2.87
N GLU A 80 -6.96 9.00 -2.52
CA GLU A 80 -7.65 7.90 -1.83
C GLU A 80 -6.82 7.34 -0.69
N THR A 81 -7.49 7.00 0.42
CA THR A 81 -6.89 6.21 1.50
C THR A 81 -7.01 4.74 1.15
N LEU A 82 -5.99 3.95 1.49
CA LEU A 82 -5.97 2.52 1.18
C LEU A 82 -6.56 1.65 2.31
N THR A 83 -7.36 2.25 3.20
CA THR A 83 -7.95 1.57 4.38
C THR A 83 -8.63 0.25 3.99
N SER A 84 -9.57 0.30 3.05
CA SER A 84 -10.37 -0.88 2.66
C SER A 84 -9.50 -2.00 2.09
N TYR A 85 -8.52 -1.65 1.23
CA TYR A 85 -7.59 -2.63 0.67
C TYR A 85 -6.77 -3.32 1.76
N LEU A 86 -6.20 -2.55 2.70
CA LEU A 86 -5.38 -3.10 3.78
C LEU A 86 -6.20 -3.99 4.73
N GLU A 87 -7.42 -3.56 5.09
CA GLU A 87 -8.32 -4.35 5.93
C GLU A 87 -8.70 -5.67 5.27
N GLU A 88 -9.06 -5.65 3.99
CA GLU A 88 -9.40 -6.84 3.22
C GLU A 88 -8.20 -7.79 3.07
N THR A 89 -7.02 -7.25 2.75
CA THR A 89 -5.79 -8.04 2.59
C THR A 89 -5.37 -8.70 3.90
N VAL A 90 -5.35 -7.97 5.02
CA VAL A 90 -5.03 -8.57 6.33
C VAL A 90 -6.08 -9.59 6.72
N LYS A 91 -7.38 -9.29 6.56
CA LYS A 91 -8.48 -10.20 6.89
C LYS A 91 -8.46 -11.51 6.08
N LYS A 92 -8.15 -11.42 4.79
CA LYS A 92 -8.05 -12.59 3.90
C LYS A 92 -6.89 -13.51 4.29
N ASN A 93 -5.83 -12.93 4.86
CA ASN A 93 -4.58 -13.63 5.12
C ASN A 93 -4.32 -13.92 6.61
N LEU A 94 -5.34 -13.71 7.46
CA LEU A 94 -5.32 -14.15 8.86
C LEU A 94 -5.01 -15.66 8.92
N GLY A 95 -3.91 -16.02 9.57
CA GLY A 95 -3.51 -17.42 9.72
C GLY A 95 -2.85 -18.05 8.48
N SER A 96 -2.39 -17.26 7.51
CA SER A 96 -1.49 -17.76 6.46
C SER A 96 -0.25 -18.40 7.09
N LYS A 97 -0.05 -19.71 6.89
CA LYS A 97 1.00 -20.50 7.56
C LYS A 97 2.41 -20.06 7.18
N ASP A 98 2.58 -19.57 5.95
CA ASP A 98 3.88 -19.22 5.40
C ASP A 98 4.08 -17.69 5.32
N GLY A 99 3.04 -16.90 5.64
CA GLY A 99 3.08 -15.44 5.57
C GLY A 99 3.34 -14.89 4.17
N ARG A 100 2.97 -15.65 3.13
CA ARG A 100 3.22 -15.32 1.72
C ARG A 100 1.92 -15.18 0.94
N GLY A 101 1.83 -14.14 0.14
CA GLY A 101 0.71 -13.80 -0.74
C GLY A 101 1.07 -13.93 -2.21
N ALA A 102 0.05 -14.15 -3.04
CA ALA A 102 0.16 -13.99 -4.48
C ALA A 102 0.14 -12.50 -4.86
N LEU A 103 0.48 -12.18 -6.11
CA LEU A 103 0.50 -10.80 -6.59
C LEU A 103 -0.88 -10.14 -6.47
N GLU A 104 -1.95 -10.90 -6.70
CA GLU A 104 -3.32 -10.41 -6.64
C GLU A 104 -3.72 -9.92 -5.23
N ASP A 105 -3.11 -10.49 -4.19
CA ASP A 105 -3.32 -10.06 -2.80
C ASP A 105 -2.40 -8.89 -2.43
N MET A 106 -1.22 -8.85 -3.05
CA MET A 106 -0.14 -7.90 -2.76
C MET A 106 -0.05 -6.77 -3.79
N SER A 107 -1.13 -6.56 -4.55
CA SER A 107 -1.25 -5.45 -5.47
C SER A 107 -2.64 -4.84 -5.48
N LEU A 108 -2.71 -3.59 -5.90
CA LEU A 108 -3.93 -2.85 -6.07
C LEU A 108 -3.93 -2.17 -7.44
N GLU A 109 -4.91 -2.51 -8.28
CA GLU A 109 -5.15 -1.82 -9.54
C GLU A 109 -6.11 -0.65 -9.36
N ILE A 110 -5.77 0.51 -9.90
CA ILE A 110 -6.65 1.68 -9.96
C ILE A 110 -6.73 2.13 -11.42
N LYS A 111 -7.92 2.10 -12.00
CA LYS A 111 -8.16 2.45 -13.41
C LYS A 111 -9.06 3.67 -13.51
N THR A 112 -8.60 4.67 -14.23
CA THR A 112 -9.38 5.90 -14.52
C THR A 112 -9.53 6.08 -16.04
N ASN A 113 -10.15 7.15 -16.48
CA ASN A 113 -10.18 7.51 -17.90
C ASN A 113 -8.86 8.14 -18.40
N LYS A 114 -7.90 8.44 -17.52
CA LYS A 114 -6.63 9.12 -17.88
C LYS A 114 -5.39 8.27 -17.66
N ILE A 115 -5.42 7.42 -16.63
CA ILE A 115 -4.28 6.58 -16.22
C ILE A 115 -4.77 5.24 -15.69
N ASP A 116 -3.92 4.23 -15.83
CA ASP A 116 -3.98 2.98 -15.09
C ASP A 116 -2.79 2.88 -14.14
N LEU A 117 -3.04 2.33 -12.95
CA LEU A 117 -2.05 2.17 -11.90
C LEU A 117 -2.06 0.75 -11.39
N LEU A 118 -0.86 0.25 -11.08
CA LEU A 118 -0.65 -0.96 -10.30
C LEU A 118 0.29 -0.64 -9.14
N LEU A 119 -0.26 -0.66 -7.93
CA LEU A 119 0.53 -0.57 -6.72
C LEU A 119 0.96 -1.98 -6.34
N VAL A 120 2.24 -2.20 -6.06
CA VAL A 120 2.75 -3.50 -5.62
C VAL A 120 3.40 -3.36 -4.26
N PHE A 121 2.97 -4.19 -3.32
CA PHE A 121 3.45 -4.23 -1.95
C PHE A 121 4.42 -5.39 -1.76
N GLN A 122 5.54 -5.14 -1.10
CA GLN A 122 6.50 -6.17 -0.73
C GLN A 122 6.06 -6.91 0.54
N TYR A 123 5.52 -6.18 1.53
CA TYR A 123 4.83 -6.77 2.68
C TYR A 123 3.75 -5.83 3.22
N ILE A 124 2.78 -6.43 3.91
CA ILE A 124 1.75 -5.76 4.69
C ILE A 124 1.63 -6.52 6.01
N GLU A 125 1.63 -5.78 7.11
CA GLU A 125 1.46 -6.29 8.47
C GLU A 125 0.39 -5.46 9.17
N GLY A 126 -0.61 -6.15 9.72
CA GLY A 126 -1.60 -5.58 10.62
C GLY A 126 -1.27 -5.93 12.06
N TYR A 127 -1.39 -4.97 12.97
CA TYR A 127 -1.24 -5.17 14.40
C TYR A 127 -2.31 -4.38 15.18
N PRO A 128 -2.71 -4.83 16.38
CA PRO A 128 -3.67 -4.10 17.20
C PRO A 128 -3.17 -2.69 17.54
N GLY A 129 -4.06 -1.71 17.41
CA GLY A 129 -3.83 -0.34 17.85
C GLY A 129 -3.93 -0.19 19.38
N PRO A 130 -3.56 0.97 19.94
CA PRO A 130 -3.54 1.23 21.38
C PRO A 130 -4.89 1.08 22.10
N ASP A 131 -6.00 1.13 21.37
CA ASP A 131 -7.36 0.97 21.88
C ASP A 131 -7.89 -0.47 21.79
N ASN A 132 -7.06 -1.42 21.30
CA ASN A 132 -7.40 -2.82 21.02
C ASN A 132 -8.65 -3.02 20.15
N ASN A 133 -9.11 -1.97 19.45
CA ASN A 133 -10.29 -2.00 18.59
C ASN A 133 -10.00 -1.47 17.19
N SER A 134 -8.82 -0.86 16.99
CA SER A 134 -8.28 -0.42 15.72
C SER A 134 -7.18 -1.37 15.24
N ILE A 135 -6.98 -1.45 13.92
CA ILE A 135 -5.82 -2.12 13.32
C ILE A 135 -4.90 -1.04 12.76
N TYR A 136 -3.63 -1.12 13.15
CA TYR A 136 -2.56 -0.28 12.63
C TYR A 136 -1.74 -1.10 11.65
N TYR A 137 -1.08 -0.43 10.73
CA TYR A 137 -0.39 -1.07 9.62
C TYR A 137 1.09 -0.73 9.59
N ASN A 138 1.88 -1.72 9.21
CA ASN A 138 3.24 -1.55 8.76
C ASN A 138 3.33 -2.19 7.37
N LEU A 139 3.93 -1.51 6.42
CA LEU A 139 3.92 -1.95 5.03
C LEU A 139 5.15 -1.46 4.29
N ASP A 140 5.44 -2.12 3.17
CA ASP A 140 6.48 -1.71 2.25
C ASP A 140 5.93 -1.72 0.83
N LEU A 141 5.85 -0.53 0.24
CA LEU A 141 5.46 -0.34 -1.13
C LEU A 141 6.69 -0.56 -2.01
N ASN A 142 6.66 -1.59 -2.85
CA ASN A 142 7.76 -1.89 -3.76
C ASN A 142 7.82 -0.85 -4.88
N ALA A 143 6.70 -0.66 -5.59
CA ALA A 143 6.59 0.30 -6.68
C ALA A 143 5.13 0.65 -6.98
N VAL A 144 4.95 1.79 -7.64
CA VAL A 144 3.71 2.14 -8.35
C VAL A 144 4.02 2.17 -9.84
N TYR A 145 3.38 1.31 -10.60
CA TYR A 145 3.47 1.32 -12.06
C TYR A 145 2.34 2.18 -12.62
N LEU A 146 2.66 2.99 -13.63
CA LEU A 146 1.73 3.92 -14.27
C LEU A 146 1.73 3.69 -15.78
N ASN A 147 0.53 3.62 -16.33
CA ASN A 147 0.27 3.74 -17.76
C ASN A 147 -0.62 4.96 -18.02
N GLU A 148 -0.24 5.78 -18.99
CA GLU A 148 -1.06 6.89 -19.47
C GLU A 148 -2.00 6.41 -20.60
N LYS A 149 -3.18 7.03 -20.70
CA LYS A 149 -4.19 6.72 -21.72
C LYS A 149 -4.34 7.84 -22.75
#